data_AF-A0A9N7UM99-F1
#
_entry.id   AF-A0A9N7UM99-F1
#
_cell.length_a   1.000
_cell.length_b   1.000
_cell.length_c   1.000
_cell.angle_alpha   90.00
_cell.angle_beta   90.00
_cell.angle_gamma   90.00
#
_symmetry.space_group_name_H-M   'P 1'
#
loop_
_entity.id
_entity.type
_entity.pdbx_description
1 polymer ?
#
loop_
_entity_poly.entity_id
_entity_poly.type
_entity_poly.pdbx_seq_one_letter_code
_entity_poly.pdbx_strand_id
1 'polypeptide(L)'
;MRALDYPGSISLESFRRPNFPLMADVLRFLVRSFDPHMNLPIDVATEASRVTFIRAVAQFMVTRAQDLNQEHVTPDHRVTVDDSELEFDRGSWMSDLRAARQLTSEVTASGASLCGLLGEEVALRDKRTAAASRPLDIHETEKALEDALKEVLLSAEKTGELLRVIESDMANLDAKIEQKMKEVEWTQNRLQTCQSIRPVYMDEYEEIEAELEKLHEDYVVKFRCLTHLGALMDQCIRVEKQKLKEAENARRTITRFSMQGAGDDEDSSSEDSEDEDPGIHREECRLTRGDSFIKALVHFHNDDDADDEEDEEEEEEEEEEEEGRKRRRKRRILTGPRVSLHRPSGELMKILHSKKTRKSSSERL
;
A
#
# COMPACT_ATOMS: atom_id res chain seq x y z
N MET A 1 55.72 -24.92 -47.19
CA MET A 1 55.58 -24.58 -48.62
C MET A 1 56.46 -25.41 -49.55
N ARG A 2 57.75 -25.66 -49.25
CA ARG A 2 58.55 -26.61 -50.06
C ARG A 2 58.01 -28.04 -50.08
N ALA A 3 57.43 -28.51 -48.98
CA ALA A 3 56.77 -29.83 -48.90
C ALA A 3 55.48 -29.93 -49.75
N LEU A 4 55.01 -28.82 -50.31
CA LEU A 4 53.84 -28.75 -51.19
C LEU A 4 54.24 -28.41 -52.63
N ASP A 5 55.52 -28.54 -53.00
CA ASP A 5 56.09 -28.20 -54.32
C ASP A 5 55.84 -26.76 -54.79
N TYR A 6 55.71 -25.82 -53.85
CA TYR A 6 55.61 -24.40 -54.19
C TYR A 6 56.90 -23.90 -54.86
N PRO A 7 56.84 -23.31 -56.07
CA PRO A 7 58.03 -22.96 -56.86
C PRO A 7 58.83 -21.77 -56.30
N GLY A 8 58.23 -20.95 -55.42
CA GLY A 8 58.89 -19.79 -54.83
C GLY A 8 59.64 -20.12 -53.53
N SER A 9 60.81 -19.50 -53.32
CA SER A 9 61.43 -19.49 -51.99
C SER A 9 60.78 -18.39 -51.14
N ILE A 10 60.15 -18.78 -50.05
CA ILE A 10 59.49 -17.85 -49.13
C ILE A 10 60.39 -17.66 -47.91
N SER A 11 60.86 -16.44 -47.68
CA SER A 11 61.56 -16.05 -46.46
C SER A 11 60.57 -15.51 -45.43
N LEU A 12 60.78 -15.83 -44.15
CA LEU A 12 59.98 -15.26 -43.05
C LEU A 12 60.13 -13.74 -42.95
N GLU A 13 61.26 -13.19 -43.44
CA GLU A 13 61.50 -11.74 -43.47
C GLU A 13 60.52 -11.00 -44.40
N SER A 14 60.02 -11.68 -45.45
CA SER A 14 59.11 -11.10 -46.44
C SER A 14 57.73 -10.71 -45.89
N PHE A 15 57.38 -11.15 -44.68
CA PHE A 15 56.13 -10.83 -44.00
C PHE A 15 56.27 -9.85 -42.84
N ARG A 16 57.50 -9.37 -42.55
CA ARG A 16 57.70 -8.29 -41.55
C ARG A 16 57.05 -6.96 -41.97
N ARG A 17 56.74 -6.82 -43.25
CA ARG A 17 55.91 -5.74 -43.82
C ARG A 17 54.74 -6.37 -44.60
N PRO A 18 53.59 -5.69 -44.72
CA PRO A 18 52.44 -6.23 -45.43
C PRO A 18 52.78 -6.49 -46.90
N ASN A 19 52.90 -7.77 -47.27
CA ASN A 19 53.24 -8.22 -48.61
C ASN A 19 52.10 -9.05 -49.21
N PHE A 20 51.04 -8.35 -49.57
CA PHE A 20 49.84 -8.97 -50.14
C PHE A 20 50.09 -9.70 -51.47
N PRO A 21 50.92 -9.20 -52.42
CA PRO A 21 51.20 -9.92 -53.65
C PRO A 21 51.74 -11.33 -53.42
N LEU A 22 52.70 -11.47 -52.50
CA LEU A 22 53.26 -12.78 -52.14
C LEU A 22 52.20 -13.71 -51.51
N MET A 23 51.36 -13.17 -50.63
CA MET A 23 50.26 -13.93 -50.03
C MET A 23 49.22 -14.36 -51.08
N ALA A 24 48.88 -13.49 -52.03
CA ALA A 24 47.98 -13.82 -53.12
C ALA A 24 48.54 -14.92 -54.04
N ASP A 25 49.85 -14.90 -54.31
CA ASP A 25 50.51 -15.94 -55.10
C ASP A 25 50.54 -17.30 -54.39
N VAL A 26 50.76 -17.30 -53.07
CA VAL A 26 50.66 -18.51 -52.25
C VAL A 26 49.24 -19.06 -52.23
N LEU A 27 48.23 -18.21 -52.05
CA LEU A 27 46.83 -18.64 -52.03
C LEU A 27 46.37 -19.15 -53.39
N ARG A 28 46.78 -18.51 -54.50
CA ARG A 28 46.50 -19.01 -55.85
C ARG A 28 47.10 -20.39 -56.07
N PHE A 29 48.33 -20.59 -55.61
CA PHE A 29 48.98 -21.89 -55.68
C PHE A 29 48.20 -22.95 -54.89
N LEU A 30 47.81 -22.63 -53.65
CA LEU A 30 47.04 -23.56 -52.81
C LEU A 30 45.69 -23.89 -53.44
N VAL A 31 44.93 -22.90 -53.91
CA VAL A 31 43.64 -23.16 -54.58
C VAL A 31 43.81 -24.02 -55.84
N ARG A 32 44.83 -23.74 -56.66
CA ARG A 32 45.15 -24.55 -57.84
C ARG A 32 45.59 -25.97 -57.51
N SER A 33 46.11 -26.21 -56.31
CA SER A 33 46.42 -27.57 -55.86
C SER A 33 45.15 -28.40 -55.57
N PHE A 34 44.01 -27.74 -55.30
CA PHE A 34 42.72 -28.40 -55.08
C PHE A 34 41.85 -28.49 -56.35
N ASP A 35 41.95 -27.49 -57.24
CA ASP A 35 41.30 -27.47 -58.56
C ASP A 35 42.15 -26.69 -59.58
N PRO A 36 42.76 -27.37 -60.59
CA PRO A 36 43.56 -26.74 -61.62
C PRO A 36 42.82 -25.74 -62.51
N HIS A 37 41.48 -25.80 -62.60
CA HIS A 37 40.67 -24.98 -63.49
C HIS A 37 40.05 -23.75 -62.81
N MET A 38 40.28 -23.57 -61.51
CA MET A 38 39.67 -22.47 -60.76
C MET A 38 40.24 -21.10 -61.17
N ASN A 39 39.35 -20.22 -61.64
CA ASN A 39 39.69 -18.87 -62.08
C ASN A 39 39.56 -17.87 -60.93
N LEU A 40 40.69 -17.54 -60.30
CA LEU A 40 40.76 -16.50 -59.28
C LEU A 40 41.05 -15.11 -59.91
N PRO A 41 40.56 -14.01 -59.32
CA PRO A 41 40.94 -12.66 -59.72
C PRO A 41 42.46 -12.45 -59.74
N ILE A 42 42.97 -11.95 -60.87
CA ILE A 42 44.41 -11.77 -61.10
C ILE A 42 44.89 -10.43 -60.53
N ASP A 43 44.06 -9.39 -60.61
CA ASP A 43 44.39 -8.08 -60.06
C ASP A 43 44.20 -8.02 -58.54
N VAL A 44 45.23 -7.54 -57.85
CA VAL A 44 45.27 -7.34 -56.38
C VAL A 44 45.89 -5.98 -56.03
N ALA A 45 45.96 -5.06 -56.99
CA ALA A 45 46.59 -3.75 -56.79
C ALA A 45 45.77 -2.85 -55.85
N THR A 46 44.44 -2.88 -55.97
CA THR A 46 43.54 -2.07 -55.12
C THR A 46 43.02 -2.86 -53.93
N GLU A 47 42.69 -2.17 -52.83
CA GLU A 47 42.12 -2.80 -51.65
C GLU A 47 40.80 -3.53 -51.93
N ALA A 48 39.94 -2.96 -52.78
CA ALA A 48 38.71 -3.60 -53.22
C ALA A 48 38.98 -4.91 -54.00
N SER A 49 39.99 -4.92 -54.88
CA SER A 49 40.43 -6.12 -55.60
C SER A 49 40.97 -7.18 -54.64
N ARG A 50 41.71 -6.77 -53.59
CA ARG A 50 42.24 -7.66 -52.55
C ARG A 50 41.15 -8.36 -51.74
N VAL A 51 40.13 -7.60 -51.32
CA VAL A 51 38.98 -8.16 -50.57
C VAL A 51 38.20 -9.14 -51.43
N THR A 52 37.97 -8.79 -52.70
CA THR A 52 37.29 -9.66 -53.67
C THR A 52 38.06 -10.97 -53.89
N PHE A 53 39.38 -10.88 -53.99
CA PHE A 53 40.27 -12.04 -54.09
C PHE A 53 40.19 -12.96 -52.86
N ILE A 54 40.31 -12.42 -51.64
CA ILE A 54 40.22 -13.24 -50.41
C ILE A 54 38.85 -13.88 -50.27
N ARG A 55 37.77 -13.15 -50.59
CA ARG A 55 36.40 -13.69 -50.53
C ARG A 55 36.24 -14.89 -51.48
N ALA A 56 36.75 -14.78 -52.70
CA ALA A 56 36.69 -15.87 -53.68
C ALA A 56 37.46 -17.11 -53.21
N VAL A 57 38.66 -16.93 -52.64
CA VAL A 57 39.46 -18.03 -52.07
C VAL A 57 38.75 -18.69 -50.90
N ALA A 58 38.22 -17.89 -49.96
CA ALA A 58 37.54 -18.42 -48.78
C ALA A 58 36.26 -19.19 -49.14
N GLN A 59 35.45 -18.65 -50.07
CA GLN A 59 34.25 -19.33 -50.56
C GLN A 59 34.60 -20.68 -51.20
N PHE A 60 35.62 -20.72 -52.06
CA PHE A 60 36.09 -21.96 -52.67
C PHE A 60 36.55 -23.00 -51.63
N MET A 61 37.32 -22.57 -50.62
CA MET A 61 37.84 -23.49 -49.61
C MET A 61 36.72 -24.04 -48.71
N VAL A 62 35.66 -23.25 -48.45
CA VAL A 62 34.49 -23.73 -47.68
C VAL A 62 33.71 -24.78 -48.45
N THR A 63 33.41 -24.57 -49.74
CA THR A 63 32.75 -25.60 -50.56
C THR A 63 33.62 -26.85 -50.67
N ARG A 64 34.94 -26.70 -50.86
CA ARG A 64 35.84 -27.86 -50.95
C ARG A 64 36.00 -28.62 -49.63
N ALA A 65 36.00 -27.92 -48.49
CA ALA A 65 36.02 -28.55 -47.16
C ALA A 65 34.71 -29.30 -46.86
N GLN A 66 33.58 -28.86 -47.41
CA GLN A 66 32.30 -29.57 -47.32
C GLN A 66 32.30 -30.82 -48.21
N ASP A 67 32.86 -30.75 -49.42
CA ASP A 67 32.98 -31.90 -50.33
C ASP A 67 33.90 -32.99 -49.76
N LEU A 68 35.02 -32.62 -49.13
CA LEU A 68 35.94 -33.57 -48.47
C LEU A 68 35.33 -34.27 -47.25
N ASN A 69 34.31 -33.67 -46.62
CA ASN A 69 33.51 -34.32 -45.59
C ASN A 69 32.44 -35.26 -46.17
N GLN A 70 32.19 -35.23 -47.48
CA GLN A 70 31.09 -35.97 -48.12
C GLN A 70 31.56 -37.10 -49.05
N GLU A 71 32.80 -37.09 -49.52
CA GLU A 71 33.43 -38.24 -50.20
C GLU A 71 34.70 -38.71 -49.47
N HIS A 72 34.56 -39.67 -48.56
CA HIS A 72 35.24 -40.99 -48.60
C HIS A 72 35.08 -41.72 -47.25
N VAL A 73 33.95 -42.43 -47.09
CA VAL A 73 33.88 -43.58 -46.19
C VAL A 73 34.71 -44.70 -46.84
N THR A 74 35.84 -45.06 -46.24
CA THR A 74 36.45 -46.39 -46.43
C THR A 74 36.52 -47.09 -45.08
N PRO A 75 36.10 -48.36 -44.99
CA PRO A 75 36.02 -49.08 -43.72
C PRO A 75 37.26 -49.95 -43.55
N ASP A 76 38.30 -49.45 -42.89
CA ASP A 76 39.18 -50.33 -42.11
C ASP A 76 40.08 -49.51 -41.16
N HIS A 77 40.34 -50.05 -39.98
CA HIS A 77 41.15 -49.48 -38.87
C HIS A 77 40.48 -48.39 -38.01
N ARG A 78 39.49 -48.81 -37.21
CA ARG A 78 39.11 -48.12 -35.97
C ARG A 78 40.26 -48.21 -34.97
N VAL A 79 41.09 -47.18 -34.89
CA VAL A 79 41.71 -46.83 -33.61
C VAL A 79 40.59 -46.24 -32.75
N THR A 80 40.15 -46.96 -31.72
CA THR A 80 39.31 -46.39 -30.67
C THR A 80 40.19 -45.46 -29.85
N VAL A 81 40.36 -44.22 -30.32
CA VAL A 81 40.75 -43.13 -29.44
C VAL A 81 39.49 -42.75 -28.68
N ASP A 82 39.60 -42.76 -27.36
CA ASP A 82 38.54 -42.38 -26.43
C ASP A 82 38.08 -40.95 -26.76
N ASP A 83 36.91 -40.81 -27.40
CA ASP A 83 36.28 -39.54 -27.77
C ASP A 83 35.87 -38.71 -26.54
N SER A 84 36.09 -39.22 -25.31
CA SER A 84 35.77 -38.58 -24.05
C SER A 84 36.86 -37.60 -23.55
N GLU A 85 38.07 -37.59 -24.15
CA GLU A 85 39.17 -36.68 -23.76
C GLU A 85 39.26 -35.41 -24.63
N LEU A 86 38.38 -35.29 -25.63
CA LEU A 86 38.18 -34.09 -26.44
C LEU A 86 36.72 -33.65 -26.39
N GLU A 87 36.15 -33.64 -25.18
CA GLU A 87 34.91 -32.91 -24.92
C GLU A 87 35.22 -31.41 -25.08
N PHE A 88 35.13 -30.94 -26.32
CA PHE A 88 35.31 -29.55 -26.73
C PHE A 88 34.20 -28.76 -26.03
N ASP A 89 34.47 -28.32 -24.80
CA ASP A 89 33.55 -27.55 -23.99
C ASP A 89 33.37 -26.18 -24.64
N ARG A 90 32.44 -26.15 -25.60
CA ARG A 90 32.04 -24.95 -26.32
C ARG A 90 31.62 -23.87 -25.32
N GLY A 91 31.14 -24.24 -24.13
CA GLY A 91 30.84 -23.33 -23.03
C GLY A 91 32.07 -22.59 -22.55
N SER A 92 33.13 -23.32 -22.17
CA SER A 92 34.44 -22.76 -21.78
C SER A 92 35.10 -21.94 -22.89
N TRP A 93 35.10 -22.40 -24.14
CA TRP A 93 35.67 -21.60 -25.24
C TRP A 93 34.83 -20.35 -25.53
N MET A 94 33.50 -20.42 -25.43
CA MET A 94 32.64 -19.24 -25.57
C MET A 94 32.81 -18.25 -24.41
N SER A 95 33.03 -18.72 -23.18
CA SER A 95 33.34 -17.82 -22.05
C SER A 95 34.73 -17.19 -22.20
N ASP A 96 35.74 -17.95 -22.60
CA ASP A 96 37.09 -17.46 -22.82
C ASP A 96 37.15 -16.49 -24.00
N LEU A 97 36.38 -16.76 -25.06
CA LEU A 97 36.24 -15.85 -26.19
C LEU A 97 35.53 -14.55 -25.80
N ARG A 98 34.51 -14.61 -24.93
CA ARG A 98 33.86 -13.42 -24.39
C ARG A 98 34.80 -12.62 -23.50
N ALA A 99 35.56 -13.29 -22.63
CA ALA A 99 36.57 -12.67 -21.77
C ALA A 99 37.69 -12.02 -22.59
N ALA A 100 38.18 -12.71 -23.63
CA ALA A 100 39.19 -12.17 -24.53
C ALA A 100 38.67 -10.94 -25.31
N ARG A 101 37.40 -10.95 -25.74
CA ARG A 101 36.77 -9.78 -26.37
C ARG A 101 36.61 -8.61 -25.41
N GLN A 102 36.22 -8.89 -24.17
CA GLN A 102 36.10 -7.89 -23.11
C GLN A 102 37.46 -7.23 -22.84
N LEU A 103 38.51 -8.03 -22.65
CA LEU A 103 39.88 -7.54 -22.46
C LEU A 103 40.38 -6.76 -23.68
N THR A 104 40.06 -7.20 -24.90
CA THR A 104 40.42 -6.46 -26.12
C THR A 104 39.71 -5.10 -26.18
N SER A 105 38.44 -5.04 -25.77
CA SER A 105 37.68 -3.80 -25.65
C SER A 105 38.30 -2.87 -24.61
N GLU A 106 38.70 -3.39 -23.45
CA GLU A 106 39.35 -2.63 -22.39
C GLU A 106 40.73 -2.10 -22.83
N VAL A 107 41.55 -2.94 -23.47
CA VAL A 107 42.86 -2.53 -24.01
C VAL A 107 42.69 -1.44 -25.08
N THR A 108 41.66 -1.55 -25.92
CA THR A 108 41.37 -0.53 -26.94
C THR A 108 40.88 0.76 -26.28
N ALA A 109 40.02 0.67 -25.27
CA ALA A 109 39.52 1.83 -24.52
C ALA A 109 40.64 2.53 -23.74
N SER A 110 41.49 1.77 -23.02
CA SER A 110 42.64 2.30 -22.31
C SER A 110 43.67 2.88 -23.28
N GLY A 111 43.90 2.24 -24.43
CA GLY A 111 44.78 2.74 -25.47
C GLY A 111 44.29 4.05 -26.08
N ALA A 112 42.97 4.17 -26.33
CA ALA A 112 42.36 5.41 -26.81
C ALA A 112 42.44 6.53 -25.76
N SER A 113 42.16 6.23 -24.49
CA SER A 113 42.31 7.18 -23.38
C SER A 113 43.76 7.65 -23.23
N LEU A 114 44.72 6.72 -23.24
CA LEU A 114 46.13 7.02 -23.15
C LEU A 114 46.62 7.85 -24.34
N CYS A 115 46.21 7.52 -25.56
CA CYS A 115 46.55 8.29 -26.75
C CYS A 115 46.03 9.73 -26.67
N GLY A 116 44.79 9.92 -26.19
CA GLY A 116 44.24 11.26 -25.91
C GLY A 116 45.07 12.03 -24.89
N LEU A 117 45.36 11.41 -23.74
CA LEU A 117 46.17 12.02 -22.68
C LEU A 117 47.60 12.36 -23.14
N LEU A 118 48.26 11.46 -23.89
CA LEU A 118 49.60 11.73 -24.44
C LEU A 118 49.59 12.82 -25.50
N GLY A 119 48.51 12.91 -26.29
CA GLY A 119 48.32 14.01 -27.24
C GLY A 119 48.23 15.37 -26.56
N GLU A 120 47.58 15.42 -25.39
CA GLU A 120 47.49 16.63 -24.56
C GLU A 120 48.72 16.89 -23.69
N GLU A 121 49.62 15.90 -23.49
CA GLU A 121 50.76 16.02 -22.57
C GLU A 121 51.66 17.21 -22.91
N VAL A 122 51.84 17.56 -24.18
CA VAL A 122 52.66 18.73 -24.55
C VAL A 122 52.03 20.01 -24.01
N ALA A 123 50.72 20.19 -24.19
CA ALA A 123 50.00 21.36 -23.68
C ALA A 123 49.88 21.34 -22.15
N LEU A 124 49.68 20.17 -21.54
CA LEU A 124 49.64 20.00 -20.09
C LEU A 124 51.01 20.25 -19.46
N ARG A 125 52.09 19.82 -20.11
CA ARG A 125 53.46 20.08 -19.70
C ARG A 125 53.77 21.56 -19.79
N ASP A 126 53.37 22.25 -20.86
CA ASP A 126 53.54 23.70 -20.99
C ASP A 126 52.75 24.47 -19.92
N LYS A 127 51.51 24.05 -19.62
CA LYS A 127 50.73 24.60 -18.50
C LYS A 127 51.41 24.34 -17.15
N ARG A 128 51.95 23.13 -16.95
CA ARG A 128 52.62 22.73 -15.71
C ARG A 128 53.94 23.48 -15.52
N THR A 129 54.75 23.60 -16.56
CA THR A 129 56.01 24.36 -16.52
C THR A 129 55.72 25.84 -16.37
N ALA A 130 54.72 26.39 -17.06
CA ALA A 130 54.29 27.78 -16.89
C ALA A 130 53.80 28.07 -15.47
N ALA A 131 52.99 27.17 -14.89
CA ALA A 131 52.53 27.29 -13.51
C ALA A 131 53.68 27.12 -12.50
N ALA A 132 54.62 26.21 -12.74
CA ALA A 132 55.78 26.00 -11.89
C ALA A 132 56.81 27.14 -11.98
N SER A 133 56.92 27.79 -13.14
CA SER A 133 57.78 28.95 -13.34
C SER A 133 57.11 30.27 -12.98
N ARG A 134 55.80 30.27 -12.71
CA ARG A 134 55.07 31.47 -12.32
C ARG A 134 55.66 31.96 -10.99
N PRO A 135 56.20 33.19 -10.93
CA PRO A 135 56.59 33.77 -9.65
C PRO A 135 55.33 33.91 -8.80
N LEU A 136 55.34 33.28 -7.62
CA LEU A 136 54.28 33.47 -6.65
C LEU A 136 54.43 34.88 -6.08
N ASP A 137 53.48 35.75 -6.39
CA ASP A 137 53.40 37.03 -5.69
C ASP A 137 52.91 36.74 -4.27
N ILE A 138 53.81 36.95 -3.32
CA ILE A 138 53.56 36.74 -1.89
C ILE A 138 52.31 37.54 -1.48
N HIS A 139 52.14 38.74 -2.02
CA HIS A 139 51.03 39.62 -1.67
C HIS A 139 49.67 39.12 -2.18
N GLU A 140 49.60 38.59 -3.41
CA GLU A 140 48.39 37.94 -3.94
C GLU A 140 48.03 36.70 -3.12
N THR A 141 49.03 35.88 -2.74
CA THR A 141 48.79 34.67 -1.94
C THR A 141 48.35 34.99 -0.52
N GLU A 142 48.96 35.99 0.12
CA GLU A 142 48.56 36.48 1.44
C GLU A 142 47.13 37.01 1.41
N LYS A 143 46.79 37.84 0.42
CA LYS A 143 45.43 38.37 0.27
C LYS A 143 44.41 37.26 0.06
N ALA A 144 44.70 36.28 -0.80
CA ALA A 144 43.80 35.15 -1.03
C ALA A 144 43.60 34.30 0.24
N LEU A 145 44.67 34.12 1.04
CA LEU A 145 44.58 33.45 2.33
C LEU A 145 43.79 34.26 3.36
N GLU A 146 43.97 35.59 3.41
CA GLU A 146 43.20 36.47 4.28
C GLU A 146 41.70 36.43 3.92
N ASP A 147 41.37 36.45 2.64
CA ASP A 147 39.98 36.43 2.18
C ASP A 147 39.35 35.06 2.46
N ALA A 148 40.07 33.96 2.24
CA ALA A 148 39.62 32.61 2.61
C ALA A 148 39.44 32.46 4.13
N LEU A 149 40.34 33.04 4.94
CA LEU A 149 40.23 33.04 6.40
C LEU A 149 39.00 33.83 6.85
N LYS A 150 38.77 35.02 6.27
CA LYS A 150 37.56 35.82 6.55
C LYS A 150 36.29 35.07 6.20
N GLU A 151 36.26 34.39 5.05
CA GLU A 151 35.11 33.59 4.63
C GLU A 151 34.84 32.42 5.60
N VAL A 152 35.88 31.69 6.00
CA VAL A 152 35.76 30.60 6.99
C VAL A 152 35.28 31.14 8.34
N LEU A 153 35.84 32.26 8.81
CA LEU A 153 35.40 32.89 10.07
C LEU A 153 33.93 33.33 10.00
N LEU A 154 33.52 33.94 8.89
CA LEU A 154 32.11 34.35 8.69
C LEU A 154 31.18 33.14 8.63
N SER A 155 31.58 32.05 7.97
CA SER A 155 30.78 30.82 7.96
C SER A 155 30.70 30.17 9.35
N ALA A 156 31.78 30.19 10.13
CA ALA A 156 31.81 29.70 11.51
C ALA A 156 30.93 30.55 12.45
N GLU A 157 30.88 31.87 12.25
CA GLU A 157 30.00 32.76 12.99
C GLU A 157 28.53 32.46 12.66
N LYS A 158 28.18 32.33 11.37
CA LYS A 158 26.82 31.97 10.93
C LYS A 158 26.37 30.62 11.47
N THR A 159 27.25 29.61 11.48
CA THR A 159 26.90 28.31 12.07
C THR A 159 26.74 28.41 13.59
N GLY A 160 27.54 29.24 14.26
CA GLY A 160 27.38 29.53 15.69
C GLY A 160 26.05 30.24 16.02
N GLU A 161 25.59 31.17 15.18
CA GLU A 161 24.28 31.81 15.33
C GLU A 161 23.13 30.81 15.14
N LEU A 162 23.20 29.97 14.09
CA LEU A 162 22.21 28.91 13.88
C LEU A 162 22.16 27.94 15.07
N LEU A 163 23.33 27.59 15.62
CA LEU A 163 23.43 26.74 16.81
C LEU A 163 22.73 27.39 18.01
N ARG A 164 22.93 28.70 18.26
CA ARG A 164 22.21 29.41 19.33
C ARG A 164 20.69 29.43 19.14
N VAL A 165 20.22 29.59 17.90
CA VAL A 165 18.79 29.52 17.61
C VAL A 165 18.25 28.13 17.96
N ILE A 166 18.92 27.08 17.50
CA ILE A 166 18.55 25.70 17.80
C ILE A 166 18.59 25.43 19.31
N GLU A 167 19.60 25.90 20.04
CA GLU A 167 19.66 25.78 21.50
C GLU A 167 18.46 26.45 22.18
N SER A 168 18.06 27.63 21.71
CA SER A 168 16.89 28.32 22.23
C SER A 168 15.58 27.58 21.91
N ASP A 169 15.46 27.00 20.73
CA ASP A 169 14.31 26.20 20.31
C ASP A 169 14.23 24.88 21.08
N MET A 170 15.36 24.21 21.29
CA MET A 170 15.46 23.03 22.14
C MET A 170 14.96 23.34 23.55
N ALA A 171 15.44 24.42 24.18
CA ALA A 171 14.99 24.81 25.52
C ALA A 171 13.48 25.15 25.56
N ASN A 172 12.95 25.79 24.51
CA ASN A 172 11.52 26.08 24.40
C ASN A 172 10.68 24.79 24.26
N LEU A 173 11.15 23.82 23.48
CA LEU A 173 10.49 22.53 23.29
C LEU A 173 10.55 21.71 24.58
N ASP A 174 11.67 21.66 25.28
CA ASP A 174 11.80 20.99 26.57
C ASP A 174 10.82 21.56 27.60
N ALA A 175 10.68 22.88 27.66
CA ALA A 175 9.70 23.53 28.54
C ALA A 175 8.25 23.16 28.17
N LYS A 176 7.93 23.04 26.87
CA LYS A 176 6.60 22.58 26.40
C LYS A 176 6.36 21.11 26.76
N ILE A 177 7.36 20.25 26.57
CA ILE A 177 7.30 18.84 26.92
C ILE A 177 7.05 18.69 28.43
N GLU A 178 7.80 19.38 29.27
CA GLU A 178 7.63 19.32 30.72
C GLU A 178 6.24 19.81 31.16
N GLN A 179 5.72 20.87 30.53
CA GLN A 179 4.36 21.35 30.78
C GLN A 179 3.31 20.29 30.38
N LYS A 180 3.47 19.66 29.22
CA LYS A 180 2.56 18.61 28.75
C LYS A 180 2.62 17.35 29.60
N MET A 181 3.80 16.95 30.06
CA MET A 181 3.96 15.85 31.01
C MET A 181 3.18 16.10 32.30
N LYS A 182 3.27 17.30 32.88
CA LYS A 182 2.50 17.67 34.08
C LYS A 182 1.00 17.71 33.82
N GLU A 183 0.58 18.16 32.64
CA GLU A 183 -0.84 18.16 32.24
C GLU A 183 -1.37 16.74 32.13
N VAL A 184 -0.63 15.83 31.48
CA VAL A 184 -0.98 14.41 31.36
C VAL A 184 -1.01 13.73 32.74
N GLU A 185 -0.01 13.96 33.58
CA GLU A 185 -0.01 13.42 34.94
C GLU A 185 -1.23 13.92 35.75
N TRP A 186 -1.59 15.20 35.62
CA TRP A 186 -2.77 15.75 36.27
C TRP A 186 -4.08 15.14 35.76
N THR A 187 -4.25 15.01 34.43
CA THR A 187 -5.46 14.41 33.86
C THR A 187 -5.57 12.93 34.19
N GLN A 188 -4.45 12.20 34.19
CA GLN A 188 -4.39 10.79 34.55
C GLN A 188 -4.74 10.57 36.03
N ASN A 189 -4.19 11.37 36.93
CA ASN A 189 -4.56 11.32 38.36
C ASN A 189 -6.05 11.65 38.57
N ARG A 190 -6.58 12.61 37.80
CA ARG A 190 -8.01 12.95 37.86
C ARG A 190 -8.88 11.81 37.32
N LEU A 191 -8.47 11.18 36.21
CA LEU A 191 -9.14 10.01 35.65
C LEU A 191 -9.17 8.85 36.65
N GLN A 192 -8.02 8.52 37.24
CA GLN A 192 -7.91 7.48 38.26
C GLN A 192 -8.83 7.76 39.46
N THR A 193 -8.89 9.02 39.89
CA THR A 193 -9.81 9.44 40.96
C THR A 193 -11.26 9.22 40.55
N CYS A 194 -11.66 9.66 39.35
CA CYS A 194 -13.01 9.46 38.84
C CYS A 194 -13.37 7.97 38.71
N GLN A 195 -12.45 7.14 38.21
CA GLN A 195 -12.66 5.69 38.08
C GLN A 195 -12.77 4.98 39.43
N SER A 196 -12.06 5.47 40.46
CA SER A 196 -12.15 4.91 41.81
C SER A 196 -13.48 5.23 42.50
N ILE A 197 -14.19 6.25 42.04
CA ILE A 197 -15.46 6.67 42.63
C ILE A 197 -16.59 5.90 41.96
N ARG A 198 -17.27 5.06 42.73
CA ARG A 198 -18.54 4.44 42.32
C ARG A 198 -19.61 5.55 42.13
N PRO A 199 -20.33 5.60 40.98
CA PRO A 199 -21.41 6.56 40.81
C PRO A 199 -22.56 6.30 41.79
N VAL A 200 -23.13 7.38 42.34
CA VAL A 200 -24.14 7.32 43.42
C VAL A 200 -25.43 6.60 43.01
N TYR A 201 -25.82 6.71 41.75
CA TYR A 201 -27.05 6.08 41.21
C TYR A 201 -26.88 4.58 40.94
N MET A 202 -25.67 4.02 41.01
CA MET A 202 -25.46 2.59 40.76
C MET A 202 -26.19 1.73 41.78
N ASP A 203 -26.25 2.17 43.03
CA ASP A 203 -26.92 1.41 44.09
C ASP A 203 -28.45 1.38 43.85
N GLU A 204 -29.04 2.51 43.43
CA GLU A 204 -30.47 2.59 43.06
C GLU A 204 -30.78 1.73 41.82
N TYR A 205 -29.87 1.71 40.84
CA TYR A 205 -29.99 0.88 39.65
C TYR A 205 -29.99 -0.61 40.00
N GLU A 206 -29.04 -1.07 40.81
CA GLU A 206 -28.93 -2.46 41.26
C GLU A 206 -30.18 -2.88 42.07
N GLU A 207 -30.75 -1.98 42.88
CA GLU A 207 -32.00 -2.24 43.60
C GLU A 207 -33.18 -2.42 42.65
N ILE A 208 -33.33 -1.53 41.66
CA ILE A 208 -34.40 -1.61 40.65
C ILE A 208 -34.26 -2.85 39.77
N GLU A 209 -33.04 -3.21 39.36
CA GLU A 209 -32.82 -4.45 38.61
C GLU A 209 -33.24 -5.69 39.41
N ALA A 210 -32.91 -5.74 40.70
CA ALA A 210 -33.33 -6.83 41.57
C ALA A 210 -34.86 -6.88 41.77
N GLU A 211 -35.54 -5.72 41.79
CA GLU A 211 -37.01 -5.67 41.79
C GLU A 211 -37.60 -6.13 40.45
N LEU A 212 -37.00 -5.73 39.33
CA LEU A 212 -37.43 -6.14 37.99
C LEU A 212 -37.32 -7.65 37.80
N GLU A 213 -36.22 -8.26 38.26
CA GLU A 213 -36.01 -9.70 38.21
C GLU A 213 -37.14 -10.44 38.94
N LYS A 214 -37.44 -10.05 40.18
CA LYS A 214 -38.54 -10.63 40.97
C LYS A 214 -39.89 -10.47 40.27
N LEU A 215 -40.17 -9.29 39.71
CA LEU A 215 -41.43 -9.05 39.01
C LEU A 215 -41.54 -9.87 37.73
N HIS A 216 -40.44 -10.09 37.03
CA HIS A 216 -40.38 -10.94 35.85
C HIS A 216 -40.63 -12.41 36.21
N GLU A 217 -40.04 -12.92 37.30
CA GLU A 217 -40.33 -14.27 37.82
C GLU A 217 -41.84 -14.46 38.08
N ASP A 218 -42.45 -13.51 38.80
CA ASP A 218 -43.89 -13.50 39.08
C ASP A 218 -44.74 -13.45 37.81
N TYR A 219 -44.34 -12.61 36.85
CA TYR A 219 -45.01 -12.48 35.56
C TYR A 219 -44.99 -13.81 34.81
N VAL A 220 -43.83 -14.48 34.73
CA VAL A 220 -43.69 -15.77 34.04
C VAL A 220 -44.61 -16.83 34.65
N VAL A 221 -44.71 -16.88 35.98
CA VAL A 221 -45.64 -17.82 36.65
C VAL A 221 -47.09 -17.50 36.30
N LYS A 222 -47.51 -16.23 36.43
CA LYS A 222 -48.88 -15.80 36.10
C LYS A 222 -49.21 -16.07 34.63
N PHE A 223 -48.27 -15.80 33.73
CA PHE A 223 -48.41 -16.06 32.31
C PHE A 223 -48.63 -17.56 32.06
N ARG A 224 -47.78 -18.43 32.62
CA ARG A 224 -47.94 -19.90 32.50
C ARG A 224 -49.30 -20.39 33.01
N CYS A 225 -49.73 -19.90 34.17
CA CYS A 225 -51.03 -20.22 34.75
C CYS A 225 -52.19 -19.76 33.84
N LEU A 226 -52.12 -18.53 33.32
CA LEU A 226 -53.14 -17.96 32.47
C LEU A 226 -53.24 -18.70 31.13
N THR A 227 -52.11 -19.00 30.49
CA THR A 227 -52.07 -19.81 29.26
C THR A 227 -52.70 -21.19 29.48
N HIS A 228 -52.40 -21.83 30.62
CA HIS A 228 -52.99 -23.12 30.96
C HIS A 228 -54.51 -23.05 31.14
N LEU A 229 -55.00 -22.06 31.88
CA LEU A 229 -56.43 -21.85 32.08
C LEU A 229 -57.16 -21.53 30.77
N GLY A 230 -56.56 -20.70 29.91
CA GLY A 230 -57.09 -20.43 28.56
C GLY A 230 -57.23 -21.71 27.74
N ALA A 231 -56.20 -22.57 27.73
CA ALA A 231 -56.24 -23.84 27.03
C ALA A 231 -57.33 -24.79 27.56
N LEU A 232 -57.56 -24.83 28.89
CA LEU A 232 -58.65 -25.60 29.50
C LEU A 232 -60.03 -25.05 29.11
N MET A 233 -60.20 -23.73 29.08
CA MET A 233 -61.43 -23.12 28.62
C MET A 233 -61.74 -23.47 27.16
N ASP A 234 -60.75 -23.39 26.28
CA ASP A 234 -60.90 -23.78 24.88
C ASP A 234 -61.28 -25.26 24.75
N GLN A 235 -60.75 -26.14 25.61
CA GLN A 235 -61.15 -27.54 25.65
C GLN A 235 -62.62 -27.71 26.04
N CYS A 236 -63.08 -27.04 27.10
CA CYS A 236 -64.49 -27.07 27.52
C CYS A 236 -65.42 -26.59 26.40
N ILE A 237 -65.11 -25.45 25.79
CA ILE A 237 -65.89 -24.88 24.68
C ILE A 237 -65.92 -25.85 23.48
N ARG A 238 -64.79 -26.50 23.15
CA ARG A 238 -64.73 -27.50 22.07
C ARG A 238 -65.63 -28.70 22.36
N VAL A 239 -65.59 -29.23 23.60
CA VAL A 239 -66.44 -30.36 24.01
C VAL A 239 -67.92 -29.98 23.98
N GLU A 240 -68.29 -28.81 24.49
CA GLU A 240 -69.67 -28.31 24.44
C GLU A 240 -70.16 -28.15 23.01
N LYS A 241 -69.36 -27.53 22.14
CA LYS A 241 -69.67 -27.38 20.71
C LYS A 241 -69.83 -28.75 20.02
N GLN A 242 -69.01 -29.73 20.37
CA GLN A 242 -69.12 -31.08 19.82
C GLN A 242 -70.42 -31.76 20.27
N LYS A 243 -70.77 -31.67 21.55
CA LYS A 243 -72.05 -32.20 22.07
C LYS A 243 -73.26 -31.54 21.41
N LEU A 244 -73.21 -30.23 21.18
CA LEU A 244 -74.27 -29.52 20.46
C LEU A 244 -74.41 -30.02 19.01
N LYS A 245 -73.30 -30.19 18.28
CA LYS A 245 -73.30 -30.76 16.93
C LYS A 245 -73.82 -32.20 16.90
N GLU A 246 -73.44 -33.02 17.87
CA GLU A 246 -73.93 -34.40 18.00
C GLU A 246 -75.43 -34.44 18.29
N ALA A 247 -75.93 -33.59 19.20
CA ALA A 247 -77.36 -33.45 19.49
C ALA A 247 -78.15 -32.92 18.28
N GLU A 248 -77.59 -31.96 17.55
CA GLU A 248 -78.16 -31.46 16.30
C GLU A 248 -78.23 -32.57 15.23
N ASN A 249 -77.15 -33.34 15.06
CA ASN A 249 -77.10 -34.48 14.15
C ASN A 249 -78.07 -35.60 14.57
N ALA A 250 -78.23 -35.86 15.87
CA ALA A 250 -79.20 -36.80 16.40
C ALA A 250 -80.65 -36.34 16.10
N ARG A 251 -80.94 -35.05 16.27
CA ARG A 251 -82.23 -34.46 15.88
C ARG A 251 -82.47 -34.58 14.38
N ARG A 252 -81.47 -34.23 13.55
CA ARG A 252 -81.53 -34.37 12.08
C ARG A 252 -81.77 -35.82 11.64
N THR A 253 -81.12 -36.79 12.28
CA THR A 253 -81.34 -38.22 11.95
C THR A 253 -82.74 -38.68 12.32
N ILE A 254 -83.28 -38.32 13.50
CA ILE A 254 -84.67 -38.62 13.88
C ILE A 254 -85.65 -38.02 12.86
N THR A 255 -85.49 -36.74 12.47
CA THR A 255 -86.33 -36.12 11.44
C THR A 255 -86.21 -36.87 10.10
N ARG A 256 -85.01 -37.26 9.70
CA ARG A 256 -84.77 -38.02 8.46
C ARG A 256 -85.41 -39.41 8.47
N PHE A 257 -85.32 -40.14 9.58
CA PHE A 257 -86.01 -41.42 9.75
C PHE A 257 -87.53 -41.26 9.81
N SER A 258 -88.04 -40.16 10.38
CA SER A 258 -89.47 -39.83 10.36
C SER A 258 -89.99 -39.53 8.96
N MET A 259 -89.18 -38.91 8.08
CA MET A 259 -89.55 -38.65 6.68
C MET A 259 -89.48 -39.90 5.79
N GLN A 260 -88.67 -40.91 6.12
CA GLN A 260 -88.62 -42.20 5.38
C GLN A 260 -89.69 -43.22 5.81
N GLY A 261 -90.49 -42.93 6.84
CA GLY A 261 -91.64 -43.74 7.25
C GLY A 261 -92.98 -43.32 6.62
N ALA A 262 -93.01 -42.24 5.84
CA ALA A 262 -94.15 -41.83 5.03
C ALA A 262 -93.76 -41.95 3.56
N GLY A 263 -94.21 -43.04 2.93
CA GLY A 263 -94.18 -43.16 1.48
C GLY A 263 -95.06 -42.09 0.83
N ASP A 264 -94.47 -41.50 -0.21
CA ASP A 264 -95.08 -40.94 -1.41
C ASP A 264 -96.00 -39.71 -1.25
N ASP A 265 -95.46 -38.52 -1.53
CA ASP A 265 -95.65 -37.88 -2.84
C ASP A 265 -94.99 -36.48 -2.94
N GLU A 266 -94.34 -36.27 -4.10
CA GLU A 266 -94.20 -35.03 -4.87
C GLU A 266 -93.27 -33.89 -4.36
N ASP A 267 -92.18 -33.75 -5.13
CA ASP A 267 -91.44 -32.55 -5.53
C ASP A 267 -91.85 -31.20 -4.90
N SER A 268 -90.97 -30.64 -4.06
CA SER A 268 -90.97 -29.22 -3.79
C SER A 268 -89.54 -28.72 -3.58
N SER A 269 -88.98 -28.14 -4.63
CA SER A 269 -87.89 -27.19 -4.54
C SER A 269 -88.35 -25.99 -3.69
N SER A 270 -87.77 -25.83 -2.50
CA SER A 270 -87.83 -24.56 -1.78
C SER A 270 -86.50 -24.33 -1.08
N GLU A 271 -85.68 -23.53 -1.76
CA GLU A 271 -84.85 -22.46 -1.19
C GLU A 271 -84.19 -22.74 0.16
N ASP A 272 -82.88 -22.99 0.07
CA ASP A 272 -81.89 -22.78 1.13
C ASP A 272 -82.07 -21.34 1.64
N SER A 273 -82.90 -21.23 2.68
CA SER A 273 -83.16 -19.99 3.38
C SER A 273 -82.13 -19.90 4.49
N GLU A 274 -81.31 -18.86 4.39
CA GLU A 274 -80.42 -18.39 5.42
C GLU A 274 -81.17 -18.34 6.76
N ASP A 275 -80.96 -19.32 7.63
CA ASP A 275 -81.36 -19.22 9.03
C ASP A 275 -80.45 -18.15 9.65
N GLU A 276 -80.95 -16.91 9.62
CA GLU A 276 -80.56 -15.88 10.56
C GLU A 276 -80.64 -16.45 11.98
N ASP A 277 -79.47 -16.46 12.61
CA ASP A 277 -79.23 -16.64 14.04
C ASP A 277 -80.33 -15.95 14.87
N PRO A 278 -81.23 -16.69 15.56
CA PRO A 278 -82.13 -16.05 16.51
C PRO A 278 -81.29 -15.68 17.72
N GLY A 279 -80.89 -14.41 17.75
CA GLY A 279 -80.11 -13.77 18.79
C GLY A 279 -80.50 -14.23 20.18
N ILE A 280 -79.77 -15.22 20.68
CA ILE A 280 -79.51 -15.32 22.10
C ILE A 280 -78.69 -14.08 22.39
N HIS A 281 -79.23 -13.19 23.22
CA HIS A 281 -78.50 -12.17 23.94
C HIS A 281 -77.39 -12.86 24.75
N ARG A 282 -76.32 -13.26 24.05
CA ARG A 282 -75.05 -13.59 24.62
C ARG A 282 -74.49 -12.23 24.96
N GLU A 283 -74.71 -11.86 26.21
CA GLU A 283 -73.99 -10.76 26.84
C GLU A 283 -72.51 -11.02 26.55
N GLU A 284 -72.04 -10.25 25.58
CA GLU A 284 -70.67 -10.20 25.14
C GLU A 284 -69.91 -9.75 26.38
N CYS A 285 -69.37 -10.69 27.16
CA CYS A 285 -68.22 -10.40 27.99
C CYS A 285 -67.09 -10.02 27.03
N ARG A 286 -67.16 -8.78 26.53
CA ARG A 286 -66.02 -8.03 26.07
C ARG A 286 -65.08 -7.88 27.26
N LEU A 287 -64.29 -8.92 27.50
CA LEU A 287 -62.94 -8.73 27.96
C LEU A 287 -62.20 -8.07 26.80
N THR A 288 -62.48 -6.78 26.64
CA THR A 288 -61.61 -5.93 25.86
C THR A 288 -60.21 -6.06 26.44
N ARG A 289 -59.25 -6.20 25.54
CA ARG A 289 -57.88 -5.70 25.67
C ARG A 289 -56.88 -6.70 26.27
N GLY A 290 -56.38 -7.57 25.39
CA GLY A 290 -55.15 -8.34 25.60
C GLY A 290 -54.70 -9.13 24.37
N ASP A 291 -55.65 -9.60 23.55
CA ASP A 291 -55.37 -10.56 22.47
C ASP A 291 -54.68 -9.97 21.23
N SER A 292 -54.74 -8.65 21.03
CA SER A 292 -54.03 -7.99 19.92
C SER A 292 -52.53 -7.83 20.18
N PHE A 293 -52.08 -7.83 21.44
CA PHE A 293 -50.65 -7.69 21.77
C PHE A 293 -49.92 -9.04 21.73
N ILE A 294 -50.56 -10.11 22.20
CA ILE A 294 -49.95 -11.45 22.27
C ILE A 294 -49.79 -12.06 20.87
N LYS A 295 -50.76 -11.84 19.96
CA LYS A 295 -50.65 -12.31 18.57
C LYS A 295 -49.59 -11.53 17.76
N ALA A 296 -49.29 -10.29 18.14
CA ALA A 296 -48.23 -9.49 17.52
C ALA A 296 -46.83 -9.94 17.96
N LEU A 297 -46.66 -10.42 19.21
CA LEU A 297 -45.36 -10.85 19.73
C LEU A 297 -44.89 -12.20 19.13
N VAL A 298 -45.82 -13.10 18.78
CA VAL A 298 -45.51 -14.39 18.14
C VAL A 298 -45.14 -14.23 16.66
N HIS A 299 -45.35 -13.06 16.06
CA HIS A 299 -45.06 -12.77 14.65
C HIS A 299 -43.80 -11.90 14.46
N PHE A 300 -43.01 -11.65 15.52
CA PHE A 300 -41.83 -10.78 15.52
C PHE A 300 -40.49 -11.56 15.65
N HIS A 301 -40.47 -12.85 15.31
CA HIS A 301 -39.25 -13.65 15.24
C HIS A 301 -39.26 -14.49 13.97
N ASN A 302 -38.96 -13.85 12.83
CA ASN A 302 -38.34 -14.41 11.63
C ASN A 302 -38.25 -13.28 10.60
N ASP A 303 -37.34 -12.34 10.84
CA ASP A 303 -36.65 -11.56 9.80
C ASP A 303 -35.18 -11.55 10.26
N ASP A 304 -34.49 -12.64 9.91
CA ASP A 304 -33.05 -12.61 9.67
C ASP A 304 -32.85 -11.64 8.49
N ASP A 305 -32.12 -10.55 8.71
CA ASP A 305 -31.27 -9.83 7.75
C ASP A 305 -30.86 -8.50 8.40
N ALA A 306 -29.79 -8.54 9.19
CA ALA A 306 -29.03 -7.36 9.55
C ALA A 306 -27.66 -7.51 8.89
N ASP A 307 -27.52 -6.82 7.76
CA ASP A 307 -26.26 -6.58 7.07
C ASP A 307 -25.24 -5.96 8.06
N ASP A 308 -24.09 -6.61 8.19
CA ASP A 308 -22.85 -6.00 8.69
C ASP A 308 -22.44 -4.93 7.68
N GLU A 309 -22.78 -3.67 7.94
CA GLU A 309 -22.03 -2.54 7.38
C GLU A 309 -20.97 -2.12 8.40
N GLU A 310 -19.71 -2.43 8.06
CA GLU A 310 -18.51 -1.91 8.68
C GLU A 310 -18.45 -0.38 8.45
N ASP A 311 -18.94 0.41 9.40
CA ASP A 311 -18.65 1.85 9.44
C ASP A 311 -17.20 2.04 9.93
N GLU A 312 -16.29 2.24 8.97
CA GLU A 312 -14.97 2.84 9.19
C GLU A 312 -15.16 4.28 9.69
N GLU A 313 -15.03 4.52 11.00
CA GLU A 313 -14.92 5.90 11.51
C GLU A 313 -13.57 6.49 11.08
N GLU A 314 -13.61 7.38 10.09
CA GLU A 314 -12.50 8.26 9.70
C GLU A 314 -12.07 9.14 10.89
N GLU A 315 -10.82 8.99 11.33
CA GLU A 315 -10.16 9.92 12.25
C GLU A 315 -9.92 11.26 11.53
N GLU A 316 -10.81 12.24 11.71
CA GLU A 316 -10.52 13.63 11.36
C GLU A 316 -9.70 14.31 12.46
N GLU A 317 -8.41 14.54 12.17
CA GLU A 317 -7.54 15.44 12.94
C GLU A 317 -8.00 16.89 12.79
N GLU A 318 -8.73 17.43 13.77
CA GLU A 318 -8.89 18.89 13.94
C GLU A 318 -7.82 19.45 14.90
N GLU A 319 -6.62 19.69 14.39
CA GLU A 319 -5.74 20.71 14.93
C GLU A 319 -6.19 22.09 14.40
N GLU A 320 -6.83 22.90 15.25
CA GLU A 320 -6.66 24.36 15.37
C GLU A 320 -7.87 24.97 16.11
N GLU A 321 -7.66 25.43 17.35
CA GLU A 321 -8.25 26.67 17.93
C GLU A 321 -8.12 26.69 19.47
N GLU A 322 -6.90 26.86 20.02
CA GLU A 322 -6.73 27.13 21.46
C GLU A 322 -5.87 28.37 21.80
N GLU A 323 -5.90 29.41 20.97
CA GLU A 323 -5.28 30.71 21.33
C GLU A 323 -6.28 31.82 21.73
N GLY A 324 -7.57 31.68 21.45
CA GLY A 324 -8.56 32.74 21.72
C GLY A 324 -9.07 32.85 23.16
N ARG A 325 -9.05 31.76 23.95
CA ARG A 325 -9.76 31.71 25.26
C ARG A 325 -8.89 32.06 26.47
N LYS A 326 -7.56 32.02 26.37
CA LYS A 326 -6.64 32.25 27.51
C LYS A 326 -6.48 33.73 27.90
N ARG A 327 -6.93 34.69 27.08
CA ARG A 327 -6.82 36.14 27.40
C ARG A 327 -7.92 36.69 28.31
N ARG A 328 -9.03 35.95 28.56
CA ARG A 328 -10.14 36.43 29.43
C ARG A 328 -10.10 35.93 30.87
N ARG A 329 -9.27 34.94 31.22
CA ARG A 329 -9.20 34.39 32.59
C ARG A 329 -8.03 34.90 33.44
N LYS A 330 -7.08 35.66 32.89
CA LYS A 330 -5.89 36.14 33.62
C LYS A 330 -5.99 37.57 34.19
N ARG A 331 -7.20 38.01 34.57
CA ARG A 331 -7.42 39.25 35.36
C ARG A 331 -8.18 39.03 36.68
N ARG A 332 -8.32 37.78 37.15
CA ARG A 332 -9.12 37.47 38.36
C ARG A 332 -8.41 36.59 39.39
N ILE A 333 -7.09 36.66 39.57
CA ILE A 333 -6.44 36.07 40.76
C ILE A 333 -5.21 36.89 41.16
N LEU A 334 -5.42 38.06 41.75
CA LEU A 334 -4.44 38.72 42.62
C LEU A 334 -5.23 39.51 43.66
N THR A 335 -5.52 38.86 44.80
CA THR A 335 -5.56 39.41 46.18
C THR A 335 -6.25 38.40 47.10
N GLY A 336 -5.51 37.79 48.02
CA GLY A 336 -6.08 37.20 49.25
C GLY A 336 -5.93 38.19 50.42
N PRO A 337 -6.30 37.81 51.66
CA PRO A 337 -7.56 37.24 52.10
C PRO A 337 -8.41 38.29 52.85
N ARG A 338 -9.73 38.03 52.94
CA ARG A 338 -10.70 38.85 53.67
C ARG A 338 -10.44 38.80 55.18
N VAL A 339 -10.31 39.97 55.81
CA VAL A 339 -10.63 40.20 57.22
C VAL A 339 -11.82 41.15 57.30
N SER A 340 -12.70 40.82 58.23
CA SER A 340 -14.04 41.34 58.50
C SER A 340 -14.15 42.84 58.77
N LEU A 341 -15.34 43.38 58.46
CA LEU A 341 -16.15 44.36 59.22
C LEU A 341 -16.60 45.60 58.43
N HIS A 342 -17.89 45.89 58.62
CA HIS A 342 -18.57 47.19 58.52
C HIS A 342 -18.91 47.78 57.14
N ARG A 343 -20.22 47.83 56.86
CA ARG A 343 -20.91 48.94 56.14
C ARG A 343 -20.65 50.25 56.90
N PRO A 344 -20.61 51.45 56.28
CA PRO A 344 -21.77 52.00 55.56
C PRO A 344 -21.49 53.03 54.43
N SER A 345 -22.58 53.48 53.79
CA SER A 345 -22.88 54.85 53.31
C SER A 345 -22.07 55.50 52.17
N GLY A 346 -22.81 55.95 51.14
CA GLY A 346 -22.82 57.36 50.73
C GLY A 346 -21.71 57.90 49.81
N GLU A 347 -22.12 58.21 48.58
CA GLU A 347 -21.87 59.49 47.89
C GLU A 347 -20.47 59.94 47.41
N LEU A 348 -20.52 60.50 46.19
CA LEU A 348 -19.74 61.61 45.64
C LEU A 348 -18.36 61.35 45.00
N MET A 349 -18.37 61.46 43.67
CA MET A 349 -17.62 62.45 42.87
C MET A 349 -16.25 62.93 43.41
N LYS A 350 -15.19 62.70 42.62
CA LYS A 350 -14.42 63.75 41.92
C LYS A 350 -13.17 63.17 41.25
N ILE A 351 -13.12 63.34 39.94
CA ILE A 351 -11.94 63.12 39.10
C ILE A 351 -11.09 64.40 39.11
N LEU A 352 -9.86 64.29 39.61
CA LEU A 352 -8.70 65.16 39.35
C LEU A 352 -7.48 64.20 39.32
N HIS A 353 -6.42 64.35 38.54
CA HIS A 353 -6.06 65.14 37.37
C HIS A 353 -4.67 64.60 36.93
N SER A 354 -4.30 64.78 35.65
CA SER A 354 -2.93 65.09 35.20
C SER A 354 -1.84 63.99 35.19
N LYS A 355 -1.38 63.61 33.99
CA LYS A 355 -0.09 64.03 33.36
C LYS A 355 0.22 63.10 32.17
N LYS A 356 0.11 63.57 30.92
CA LYS A 356 1.15 64.27 30.12
C LYS A 356 1.98 63.28 29.27
N THR A 357 1.53 63.03 28.04
CA THR A 357 2.35 62.44 26.96
C THR A 357 2.94 63.56 26.10
N ARG A 358 4.22 63.42 25.77
CA ARG A 358 5.02 64.30 24.89
C ARG A 358 5.16 63.63 23.51
N LYS A 359 5.07 64.45 22.44
CA LYS A 359 5.90 64.55 21.20
C LYS A 359 6.49 63.26 20.61
N SER A 360 6.56 63.04 19.30
CA SER A 360 6.48 63.94 18.12
C SER A 360 6.44 63.08 16.85
N SER A 361 5.75 63.53 15.81
CA SER A 361 6.06 63.16 14.42
C SER A 361 5.60 64.28 13.51
N SER A 362 6.55 64.97 12.90
CA SER A 362 6.39 65.81 11.72
C SER A 362 7.80 66.00 11.17
N GLU A 363 8.01 65.63 9.91
CA GLU A 363 8.24 66.65 8.88
C GLU A 363 8.24 66.01 7.49
N ARG A 364 7.29 66.50 6.68
CA ARG A 364 7.34 66.52 5.22
C ARG A 364 8.09 67.79 4.83
N LEU A 365 8.96 67.68 3.83
CA LEU A 365 9.08 68.60 2.70
C LEU A 365 9.71 67.82 1.54
#